data_AF-A0A086A7D7-F1
#
_entry.id   AF-A0A086A7D7-F1
#
_cell.length_a   1.000
_cell.length_b   1.000
_cell.length_c   1.000
_cell.angle_alpha   90.00
_cell.angle_beta   90.00
_cell.angle_gamma   90.00
#
_symmetry.space_group_name_H-M   'P 1'
#
loop_
_entity.id
_entity.type
_entity.pdbx_description
1 polymer ?
#
loop_
_entity_poly.entity_id
_entity_poly.type
_entity_poly.pdbx_seq_one_letter_code
_entity_poly.pdbx_strand_id
1 'polypeptide(L)'
;MNRDIKPLDFFQYKPFSKNSVNFTFLAKLAGLKMKGDREQIQNEAIAYIDGIAPYESQYVSNPNDLEGNIGKFKSFYNILNKDKNFAQIIEQTCLFFNTNVNDFLIYLKSDSYLENKERLWESYFALIIEMGFQSENRTAIIKAIGLCNFLETIFNHLDDNKLKTTLNTTKLISLFNANIILDKDIFPLPSSSYISFN
;
A
#
# COMPACT_ATOMS: atom_id res chain seq x y z
N MET A 1 -6.83 -34.96 -11.58
CA MET A 1 -7.32 -33.91 -10.66
C MET A 1 -6.62 -32.62 -11.04
N ASN A 2 -7.24 -31.82 -11.92
CA ASN A 2 -6.68 -30.52 -12.33
C ASN A 2 -6.72 -29.61 -11.11
N ARG A 3 -5.54 -29.25 -10.57
CA ARG A 3 -5.45 -28.11 -9.66
C ARG A 3 -5.66 -26.88 -10.53
N ASP A 4 -6.82 -26.26 -10.44
CA ASP A 4 -7.01 -24.91 -10.95
C ASP A 4 -5.99 -24.02 -10.23
N ILE A 5 -4.93 -23.66 -10.94
CA ILE A 5 -3.95 -22.69 -10.48
C ILE A 5 -4.71 -21.37 -10.46
N LYS A 6 -5.18 -20.96 -9.27
CA LYS A 6 -5.74 -19.62 -9.11
C LYS A 6 -4.62 -18.63 -9.49
N PRO A 7 -4.83 -17.75 -10.48
CA PRO A 7 -3.88 -16.71 -10.76
C PRO A 7 -3.70 -15.88 -9.49
N LEU A 8 -2.45 -15.75 -9.05
CA LEU A 8 -2.07 -14.84 -7.98
C LEU A 8 -1.66 -13.54 -8.65
N ASP A 9 -2.44 -12.49 -8.42
CA ASP A 9 -1.97 -11.16 -8.76
C ASP A 9 -0.99 -10.66 -7.72
N PHE A 10 -0.08 -9.83 -8.20
CA PHE A 10 0.87 -9.13 -7.38
C PHE A 10 0.87 -7.67 -7.75
N PHE A 11 1.21 -6.82 -6.79
CA PHE A 11 1.41 -5.42 -7.05
C PHE A 11 2.62 -4.91 -6.27
N GLN A 12 3.28 -3.91 -6.84
CA GLN A 12 4.51 -3.36 -6.32
C GLN A 12 4.32 -1.87 -6.04
N TYR A 13 5.12 -1.37 -5.11
CA TYR A 13 5.25 0.05 -4.88
C TYR A 13 5.60 0.78 -6.19
N LYS A 14 4.99 1.95 -6.39
CA LYS A 14 5.26 2.87 -7.49
C LYS A 14 5.46 4.24 -6.88
N PRO A 15 6.66 4.83 -6.97
CA PRO A 15 6.95 6.08 -6.33
C PRO A 15 6.01 7.20 -6.75
N PHE A 16 5.56 7.98 -5.78
CA PHE A 16 4.98 9.28 -6.05
C PHE A 16 6.03 10.19 -6.73
N SER A 17 5.75 10.64 -7.95
CA SER A 17 6.73 11.35 -8.80
C SER A 17 6.91 12.83 -8.47
N LYS A 18 6.18 13.36 -7.48
CA LYS A 18 6.36 14.74 -7.05
C LYS A 18 7.54 14.78 -6.10
N ASN A 19 8.58 15.53 -6.45
CA ASN A 19 9.70 15.82 -5.55
C ASN A 19 9.17 16.55 -4.33
N SER A 20 8.81 15.79 -3.29
CA SER A 20 8.45 16.31 -1.99
C SER A 20 9.64 16.13 -1.07
N VAL A 21 10.08 17.21 -0.44
CA VAL A 21 11.11 17.17 0.61
C VAL A 21 10.72 16.27 1.79
N ASN A 22 9.44 15.90 1.89
CA ASN A 22 8.88 15.11 3.00
C ASN A 22 8.96 13.58 2.78
N PHE A 23 9.13 13.09 1.54
CA PHE A 23 9.16 11.65 1.22
C PHE A 23 10.56 11.19 0.83
N THR A 24 11.46 11.19 1.81
CA THR A 24 12.88 10.85 1.61
C THR A 24 13.26 9.48 2.14
N PHE A 25 12.36 8.82 2.88
CA PHE A 25 12.65 7.58 3.60
C PHE A 25 13.11 6.46 2.65
N LEU A 26 12.38 6.20 1.57
CA LEU A 26 12.73 5.10 0.64
C LEU A 26 14.02 5.36 -0.13
N ALA A 27 14.25 6.62 -0.55
CA ALA A 27 15.51 7.01 -1.17
C ALA A 27 16.70 6.81 -0.21
N LYS A 28 16.49 7.12 1.08
CA LYS A 28 17.48 6.91 2.13
C LYS A 28 17.76 5.43 2.35
N LEU A 29 16.74 4.59 2.46
CA LEU A 29 16.88 3.13 2.58
C LEU A 29 17.64 2.53 1.39
N ALA A 30 17.27 2.91 0.16
CA ALA A 30 17.96 2.44 -1.05
C ALA A 30 19.45 2.82 -1.03
N GLY A 31 19.77 4.06 -0.64
CA GLY A 31 21.15 4.52 -0.49
C GLY A 31 21.93 3.76 0.58
N LEU A 32 21.31 3.41 1.71
CA LEU A 32 21.93 2.59 2.77
C LEU A 32 22.14 1.14 2.32
N LYS A 33 21.18 0.57 1.58
CA LYS A 33 21.30 -0.78 1.02
C LYS A 33 22.48 -0.89 0.05
N MET A 34 22.67 0.10 -0.81
CA MET A 34 23.82 0.15 -1.73
C MET A 34 25.16 0.15 -0.99
N LYS A 35 25.20 0.64 0.25
CA LYS A 35 26.38 0.62 1.12
C LYS A 35 26.51 -0.67 1.96
N GLY A 36 25.51 -1.55 1.92
CA GLY A 36 25.47 -2.76 2.73
C GLY A 36 25.15 -2.51 4.22
N ASP A 37 24.63 -1.34 4.56
CA ASP A 37 24.54 -0.88 5.95
C ASP A 37 23.22 -1.30 6.62
N ARG A 38 23.14 -2.57 7.04
CA ARG A 38 21.93 -3.14 7.65
C ARG A 38 21.52 -2.42 8.93
N GLU A 39 22.49 -2.10 9.79
CA GLU A 39 22.22 -1.46 11.07
C GLU A 39 21.60 -0.07 10.85
N GLN A 40 22.17 0.71 9.93
CA GLN A 40 21.59 2.01 9.59
C GLN A 40 20.21 1.88 8.94
N ILE A 41 19.94 0.85 8.13
CA ILE A 41 18.58 0.60 7.60
C ILE A 41 17.58 0.38 8.75
N GLN A 42 17.96 -0.35 9.79
CA GLN A 42 17.09 -0.57 10.95
C GLN A 42 16.90 0.71 11.77
N ASN A 43 17.98 1.47 12.02
CA ASN A 43 17.91 2.75 12.70
C ASN A 43 17.03 3.75 11.96
N GLU A 44 17.11 3.77 10.63
CA GLU A 44 16.27 4.62 9.77
C GLU A 44 14.78 4.24 9.89
N ALA A 45 14.46 2.94 9.88
CA ALA A 45 13.09 2.47 10.06
C ALA A 45 12.53 2.82 11.44
N ILE A 46 13.34 2.71 12.50
CA ILE A 46 12.95 3.13 13.86
C ILE A 46 12.72 4.63 13.90
N ALA A 47 13.65 5.43 13.35
CA ALA A 47 13.49 6.89 13.30
C ALA A 47 12.21 7.32 12.56
N TYR A 48 11.85 6.61 11.49
CA TYR A 48 10.59 6.82 10.77
C TYR A 48 9.37 6.53 11.66
N ILE A 49 9.36 5.38 12.34
CA ILE A 49 8.25 4.95 13.22
C ILE A 49 8.10 5.91 14.41
N ASP A 50 9.21 6.34 15.01
CA ASP A 50 9.23 7.25 16.16
C ASP A 50 8.96 8.72 15.76
N GLY A 51 8.88 9.02 14.46
CA GLY A 51 8.65 10.37 13.95
C GLY A 51 9.82 11.33 14.23
N ILE A 52 11.04 10.80 14.29
CA ILE A 52 12.26 11.60 14.44
C ILE A 52 12.51 12.35 13.12
N ALA A 53 12.93 13.62 13.21
CA ALA A 53 13.26 14.45 12.05
C ALA A 53 14.11 13.69 11.01
N PRO A 54 13.73 13.70 9.70
CA PRO A 54 12.70 14.54 9.06
C PRO A 54 11.31 13.88 8.91
N TYR A 55 11.00 12.84 9.68
CA TYR A 55 9.81 11.99 9.49
C TYR A 55 8.60 12.39 10.36
N GLU A 56 8.58 13.63 10.86
CA GLU A 56 7.51 14.11 11.71
C GLU A 56 6.15 13.91 11.03
N SER A 57 5.23 13.24 11.74
CA SER A 57 3.88 12.91 11.26
C SER A 57 3.80 12.07 9.98
N GLN A 58 4.91 11.47 9.51
CA GLN A 58 4.88 10.63 8.30
C GLN A 58 4.31 9.24 8.59
N TYR A 59 4.76 8.60 9.68
CA TYR A 59 4.32 7.26 10.05
C TYR A 59 2.81 7.17 10.32
N VAL A 60 2.20 6.14 9.76
CA VAL A 60 0.78 5.82 9.87
C VAL A 60 0.62 4.60 10.77
N SER A 61 0.38 4.83 12.06
CA SER A 61 0.08 3.75 13.02
C SER A 61 -1.28 3.09 12.75
N ASN A 62 -2.25 3.87 12.29
CA ASN A 62 -3.59 3.40 11.94
C ASN A 62 -4.09 4.11 10.68
N PRO A 63 -4.36 3.37 9.58
CA PRO A 63 -4.86 3.96 8.34
C PRO A 63 -6.14 4.77 8.50
N ASN A 64 -6.98 4.47 9.51
CA ASN A 64 -8.23 5.19 9.73
C ASN A 64 -8.04 6.66 10.11
N ASP A 65 -6.84 7.05 10.52
CA ASP A 65 -6.53 8.42 10.94
C ASP A 65 -6.08 9.29 9.74
N LEU A 66 -5.96 8.70 8.54
CA LEU A 66 -5.66 9.42 7.31
C LEU A 66 -6.85 10.25 6.82
N GLU A 67 -6.57 11.46 6.36
CA GLU A 67 -7.57 12.34 5.79
C GLU A 67 -8.11 11.84 4.43
N GLY A 68 -9.37 12.16 4.16
CA GLY A 68 -10.06 11.77 2.92
C GLY A 68 -10.57 10.33 2.92
N ASN A 69 -10.97 9.85 1.74
CA ASN A 69 -11.60 8.53 1.62
C ASN A 69 -10.67 7.35 1.96
N ILE A 70 -9.36 7.51 1.78
CA ILE A 70 -8.33 6.50 2.09
C ILE A 70 -8.38 6.07 3.57
N GLY A 71 -8.76 6.96 4.48
CA GLY A 71 -8.98 6.63 5.89
C GLY A 71 -10.05 5.56 6.10
N LYS A 72 -11.01 5.42 5.18
CA LYS A 72 -12.07 4.41 5.30
C LYS A 72 -11.76 3.13 4.52
N PHE A 73 -10.58 3.01 3.87
CA PHE A 73 -10.27 1.87 3.00
C PHE A 73 -10.20 0.54 3.78
N LYS A 74 -9.59 0.51 4.97
CA LYS A 74 -9.62 -0.71 5.80
C LYS A 74 -11.04 -1.21 6.08
N SER A 75 -11.96 -0.28 6.39
CA SER A 75 -13.37 -0.60 6.65
C SER A 75 -14.06 -1.10 5.39
N PHE A 76 -13.82 -0.45 4.24
CA PHE A 76 -14.37 -0.89 2.96
C PHE A 76 -13.85 -2.26 2.54
N TYR A 77 -12.54 -2.51 2.71
CA TYR A 77 -11.93 -3.83 2.51
C TYR A 77 -12.65 -4.90 3.30
N ASN A 78 -12.94 -4.65 4.59
CA ASN A 78 -13.60 -5.62 5.45
C ASN A 78 -15.04 -5.91 5.01
N ILE A 79 -15.75 -4.93 4.45
CA ILE A 79 -17.10 -5.13 3.86
C ILE A 79 -16.99 -6.00 2.61
N LEU A 80 -16.13 -5.61 1.67
CA LEU A 80 -15.92 -6.35 0.43
C LEU A 80 -15.45 -7.79 0.66
N ASN A 81 -14.61 -8.02 1.67
CA ASN A 81 -14.12 -9.34 2.02
C ASN A 81 -15.20 -10.27 2.62
N LYS A 82 -16.25 -9.71 3.24
CA LYS A 82 -17.39 -10.50 3.75
C LYS A 82 -18.26 -11.00 2.60
N ASP A 83 -18.59 -10.12 1.66
CA ASP A 83 -19.57 -10.42 0.62
C ASP A 83 -18.93 -11.10 -0.59
N LYS A 84 -17.65 -10.79 -0.88
CA LYS A 84 -16.87 -11.28 -2.04
C LYS A 84 -17.60 -11.18 -3.38
N ASN A 85 -18.57 -10.26 -3.48
CA ASN A 85 -19.35 -10.01 -4.67
C ASN A 85 -18.97 -8.66 -5.27
N PHE A 86 -18.26 -8.71 -6.39
CA PHE A 86 -17.74 -7.52 -7.09
C PHE A 86 -18.58 -7.11 -8.30
N ALA A 87 -19.76 -7.72 -8.52
CA ALA A 87 -20.60 -7.44 -9.69
C ALA A 87 -20.98 -5.95 -9.83
N GLN A 88 -21.12 -5.26 -8.70
CA GLN A 88 -21.50 -3.84 -8.61
C GLN A 88 -20.41 -3.01 -7.91
N ILE A 89 -19.13 -3.37 -8.06
CA ILE A 89 -18.06 -2.74 -7.27
C ILE A 89 -17.98 -1.22 -7.43
N ILE A 90 -18.27 -0.68 -8.62
CA ILE A 90 -18.26 0.77 -8.87
C ILE A 90 -19.38 1.47 -8.08
N GLU A 91 -20.60 0.94 -8.14
CA GLU A 91 -21.75 1.43 -7.38
C GLU A 91 -21.52 1.30 -5.87
N GLN A 92 -21.06 0.14 -5.41
CA GLN A 92 -20.72 -0.11 -4.00
C GLN A 92 -19.67 0.88 -3.48
N THR A 93 -18.65 1.19 -4.30
CA THR A 93 -17.62 2.17 -3.95
C THR A 93 -18.24 3.56 -3.80
N CYS A 94 -19.01 4.02 -4.79
CA CYS A 94 -19.64 5.33 -4.75
C CYS A 94 -20.59 5.49 -3.57
N LEU A 95 -21.41 4.47 -3.30
CA LEU A 95 -22.32 4.45 -2.15
C LEU A 95 -21.58 4.47 -0.82
N PHE A 96 -20.53 3.64 -0.65
CA PHE A 96 -19.78 3.57 0.60
C PHE A 96 -19.07 4.88 0.94
N PHE A 97 -18.47 5.54 -0.07
CA PHE A 97 -17.75 6.80 0.12
C PHE A 97 -18.64 8.05 -0.01
N ASN A 98 -19.95 7.88 -0.24
CA ASN A 98 -20.91 8.96 -0.48
C ASN A 98 -20.42 9.95 -1.54
N THR A 99 -20.08 9.41 -2.71
CA THR A 99 -19.47 10.15 -3.83
C THR A 99 -20.04 9.66 -5.16
N ASN A 100 -19.61 10.25 -6.26
CA ASN A 100 -19.88 9.75 -7.61
C ASN A 100 -18.58 9.32 -8.30
N VAL A 101 -18.73 8.66 -9.45
CA VAL A 101 -17.60 8.08 -10.18
C VAL A 101 -16.56 9.13 -10.58
N ASN A 102 -16.99 10.31 -11.03
CA ASN A 102 -16.07 11.36 -11.48
C ASN A 102 -15.29 11.97 -10.31
N ASP A 103 -15.97 12.27 -9.21
CA ASP A 103 -15.32 12.84 -8.02
C ASP A 103 -14.35 11.84 -7.39
N PHE A 104 -14.70 10.55 -7.37
CA PHE A 104 -13.79 9.51 -6.89
C PHE A 104 -12.58 9.33 -7.81
N LEU A 105 -12.76 9.40 -9.14
CA LEU A 105 -11.63 9.41 -10.09
C LEU A 105 -10.68 10.59 -9.87
N ILE A 106 -11.23 11.78 -9.60
CA ILE A 106 -10.44 12.97 -9.27
C ILE A 106 -9.72 12.75 -7.94
N TYR A 107 -10.40 12.20 -6.94
CA TYR A 107 -9.81 11.88 -5.65
C TYR A 107 -8.61 10.93 -5.78
N LEU A 108 -8.71 9.84 -6.53
CA LEU A 108 -7.62 8.86 -6.75
C LEU A 108 -6.40 9.45 -7.48
N LYS A 109 -6.52 10.66 -8.02
CA LYS A 109 -5.42 11.41 -8.67
C LYS A 109 -4.99 12.65 -7.89
N SER A 110 -5.67 12.95 -6.79
CA SER A 110 -5.38 14.13 -5.97
C SER A 110 -4.06 13.97 -5.23
N ASP A 111 -3.37 15.09 -5.01
CA ASP A 111 -2.12 15.11 -4.24
C ASP A 111 -2.33 14.50 -2.84
N SER A 112 -3.40 14.90 -2.14
CA SER A 112 -3.72 14.36 -0.80
C SER A 112 -3.84 12.83 -0.78
N TYR A 113 -4.49 12.23 -1.79
CA TYR A 113 -4.57 10.78 -1.90
C TYR A 113 -3.19 10.14 -2.13
N LEU A 114 -2.42 10.70 -3.07
CA LEU A 114 -1.12 10.15 -3.44
C LEU A 114 -0.10 10.26 -2.29
N GLU A 115 -0.10 11.37 -1.56
CA GLU A 115 0.73 11.58 -0.37
C GLU A 115 0.34 10.61 0.76
N ASN A 116 -0.95 10.42 1.03
CA ASN A 116 -1.39 9.43 2.03
C ASN A 116 -1.06 7.99 1.61
N LYS A 117 -1.12 7.69 0.31
CA LYS A 117 -0.70 6.39 -0.23
C LYS A 117 0.81 6.17 -0.05
N GLU A 118 1.62 7.20 -0.27
CA GLU A 118 3.07 7.17 -0.04
C GLU A 118 3.39 6.88 1.43
N ARG A 119 2.76 7.59 2.36
CA ARG A 119 2.89 7.37 3.81
C ARG A 119 2.56 5.94 4.23
N LEU A 120 1.52 5.34 3.64
CA LEU A 120 1.17 3.93 3.89
C LEU A 120 2.29 2.99 3.43
N TRP A 121 2.86 3.20 2.24
CA TRP A 121 3.95 2.39 1.71
C TRP A 121 5.22 2.50 2.55
N GLU A 122 5.62 3.71 2.90
CA GLU A 122 6.78 3.95 3.76
C GLU A 122 6.58 3.30 5.15
N SER A 123 5.40 3.47 5.75
CA SER A 123 5.04 2.81 7.01
C SER A 123 5.08 1.29 6.92
N TYR A 124 4.58 0.71 5.81
CA TYR A 124 4.65 -0.72 5.56
C TYR A 124 6.09 -1.22 5.50
N PHE A 125 6.97 -0.53 4.78
CA PHE A 125 8.37 -0.92 4.66
C PHE A 125 9.12 -0.78 5.99
N ALA A 126 8.89 0.29 6.75
CA ALA A 126 9.46 0.45 8.10
C ALA A 126 9.07 -0.72 9.01
N LEU A 127 7.80 -1.14 9.00
CA LEU A 127 7.30 -2.27 9.79
C LEU A 127 7.80 -3.65 9.34
N ILE A 128 8.24 -3.80 8.09
CA ILE A 128 8.88 -5.03 7.62
C ILE A 128 10.34 -5.07 8.06
N ILE A 129 11.02 -3.92 8.01
CA ILE A 129 12.42 -3.78 8.38
C ILE A 129 12.58 -3.98 9.88
N GLU A 130 11.75 -3.30 10.68
CA GLU A 130 11.74 -3.50 12.11
C GLU A 130 10.91 -4.75 12.47
N MET A 131 11.57 -5.91 12.41
CA MET A 131 11.04 -7.21 12.81
C MET A 131 10.76 -7.24 14.32
N GLY A 132 9.66 -6.63 14.73
CA GLY A 132 9.23 -6.54 16.12
C GLY A 132 7.93 -5.78 16.33
N PHE A 133 7.51 -4.97 15.37
CA PHE A 133 6.36 -4.08 15.54
C PHE A 133 4.99 -4.69 15.18
N GLN A 134 4.02 -4.34 16.04
CA GLN A 134 2.57 -4.53 16.03
C GLN A 134 1.97 -5.13 14.74
N SER A 135 1.75 -6.45 14.76
CA SER A 135 1.15 -7.22 13.65
C SER A 135 -0.21 -6.68 13.18
N GLU A 136 -0.95 -6.03 14.07
CA GLU A 136 -2.26 -5.42 13.79
C GLU A 136 -2.15 -4.18 12.91
N ASN A 137 -1.19 -3.28 13.19
CA ASN A 137 -0.95 -2.08 12.37
C ASN A 137 -0.54 -2.50 10.96
N ARG A 138 0.40 -3.44 10.87
CA ARG A 138 0.85 -4.00 9.59
C ARG A 138 -0.33 -4.57 8.80
N THR A 139 -1.20 -5.34 9.44
CA THR A 139 -2.39 -5.91 8.79
C THR A 139 -3.36 -4.82 8.31
N ALA A 140 -3.56 -3.77 9.10
CA ALA A 140 -4.40 -2.64 8.72
C ALA A 140 -3.83 -1.90 7.49
N ILE A 141 -2.53 -1.62 7.49
CA ILE A 141 -1.84 -0.97 6.38
C ILE A 141 -1.90 -1.82 5.12
N ILE A 142 -1.61 -3.13 5.20
CA ILE A 142 -1.70 -4.04 4.03
C ILE A 142 -3.10 -4.00 3.41
N LYS A 143 -4.17 -4.01 4.24
CA LYS A 143 -5.55 -3.91 3.73
C LYS A 143 -5.81 -2.59 3.02
N ALA A 144 -5.34 -1.47 3.59
CA ALA A 144 -5.51 -0.15 2.98
C ALA A 144 -4.74 -0.05 1.65
N ILE A 145 -3.47 -0.45 1.62
CA ILE A 145 -2.62 -0.48 0.42
C ILE A 145 -3.21 -1.41 -0.66
N GLY A 146 -3.65 -2.61 -0.27
CA GLY A 146 -4.30 -3.55 -1.19
C GLY A 146 -5.56 -2.95 -1.82
N LEU A 147 -6.32 -2.18 -1.04
CA LEU A 147 -7.50 -1.50 -1.55
C LEU A 147 -7.18 -0.27 -2.41
N CYS A 148 -6.08 0.43 -2.17
CA CYS A 148 -5.56 1.42 -3.12
C CYS A 148 -5.30 0.77 -4.49
N ASN A 149 -4.54 -0.32 -4.53
CA ASN A 149 -4.24 -1.03 -5.77
C ASN A 149 -5.52 -1.53 -6.47
N PHE A 150 -6.44 -2.12 -5.71
CA PHE A 150 -7.70 -2.62 -6.24
C PHE A 150 -8.54 -1.50 -6.84
N LEU A 151 -8.79 -0.42 -6.09
CA LEU A 151 -9.63 0.68 -6.54
C LEU A 151 -9.01 1.47 -7.70
N GLU A 152 -7.70 1.75 -7.65
CA GLU A 152 -7.01 2.37 -8.79
C GLU A 152 -7.16 1.51 -10.05
N THR A 153 -7.01 0.19 -9.93
CA THR A 153 -7.10 -0.71 -11.07
C THR A 153 -8.50 -0.75 -11.67
N ILE A 154 -9.55 -0.89 -10.85
CA ILE A 154 -10.93 -0.95 -11.37
C ILE A 154 -11.35 0.39 -12.00
N PHE A 155 -10.97 1.52 -11.38
CA PHE A 155 -11.34 2.85 -11.87
C PHE A 155 -10.53 3.26 -13.12
N ASN A 156 -9.37 2.64 -13.36
CA ASN A 156 -8.63 2.77 -14.63
C ASN A 156 -9.19 1.85 -15.74
N HIS A 157 -10.08 0.93 -15.42
CA HIS A 157 -10.70 -0.01 -16.36
C HIS A 157 -12.22 0.11 -16.33
N LEU A 158 -12.73 1.33 -16.39
CA LEU A 158 -14.16 1.59 -16.51
C LEU A 158 -14.65 1.35 -17.95
N ASP A 159 -15.92 0.98 -18.10
CA ASP A 159 -16.60 0.98 -19.40
C ASP A 159 -16.86 2.43 -19.88
N ASP A 160 -17.28 2.57 -21.14
CA ASP A 160 -17.51 3.89 -21.75
C ASP A 160 -18.54 4.73 -20.98
N ASN A 161 -19.51 4.07 -20.34
CA ASN A 161 -20.55 4.70 -19.53
C ASN A 161 -20.09 5.02 -18.09
N LYS A 162 -18.91 4.55 -17.69
CA LYS A 162 -18.35 4.66 -16.33
C LYS A 162 -19.24 4.08 -15.23
N LEU A 163 -20.10 3.12 -15.56
CA LEU A 163 -21.00 2.49 -14.60
C LEU A 163 -20.44 1.15 -14.11
N LYS A 164 -19.55 0.54 -14.89
CA LYS A 164 -18.98 -0.78 -14.61
C LYS A 164 -17.50 -0.79 -14.91
N THR A 165 -16.82 -1.81 -14.41
CA THR A 165 -15.46 -2.13 -14.84
C THR A 165 -15.50 -3.15 -15.99
N THR A 166 -14.57 -3.04 -16.93
CA THR A 166 -14.36 -4.00 -18.03
C THR A 166 -13.64 -5.27 -17.57
N LEU A 167 -13.16 -5.31 -16.32
CA LEU A 167 -12.52 -6.46 -15.71
C LEU A 167 -13.54 -7.54 -15.35
N ASN A 168 -13.25 -8.79 -15.70
CA ASN A 168 -14.12 -9.91 -15.34
C ASN A 168 -13.99 -10.28 -13.84
N THR A 169 -14.97 -11.04 -13.33
CA THR A 169 -15.04 -11.44 -11.91
C THR A 169 -13.80 -12.18 -11.43
N THR A 170 -13.23 -13.07 -12.25
CA THR A 170 -12.01 -13.82 -11.90
C THR A 170 -10.85 -12.86 -11.66
N LYS A 171 -10.69 -11.85 -12.51
CA LYS A 171 -9.64 -10.84 -12.36
C LYS A 171 -9.90 -9.95 -11.14
N LEU A 172 -11.14 -9.57 -10.85
CA LEU A 172 -11.50 -8.80 -9.66
C LEU A 172 -11.17 -9.56 -8.37
N ILE A 173 -11.50 -10.86 -8.30
CA ILE A 173 -11.13 -11.72 -7.18
C ILE A 173 -9.61 -11.83 -7.04
N SER A 174 -8.90 -12.03 -8.15
CA SER A 174 -7.44 -12.12 -8.16
C SER A 174 -6.80 -10.82 -7.66
N LEU A 175 -7.23 -9.66 -8.16
CA LEU A 175 -6.74 -8.34 -7.74
C LEU A 175 -7.03 -8.04 -6.28
N PHE A 176 -8.22 -8.40 -5.78
CA PHE A 176 -8.58 -8.18 -4.38
C PHE A 176 -7.72 -9.02 -3.40
N ASN A 177 -7.24 -10.18 -3.86
CA ASN A 177 -6.37 -11.07 -3.09
C ASN A 177 -4.88 -10.90 -3.48
N ALA A 178 -4.53 -9.83 -4.20
CA ALA A 178 -3.18 -9.63 -4.68
C ALA A 178 -2.18 -9.45 -3.53
N ASN A 179 -0.98 -9.99 -3.69
CA ASN A 179 0.09 -9.84 -2.71
C ASN A 179 1.05 -8.70 -3.07
N ILE A 180 1.66 -8.12 -2.05
CA ILE A 180 2.67 -7.09 -2.22
C ILE A 180 4.00 -7.74 -2.64
N ILE A 181 4.60 -7.23 -3.71
CA ILE A 181 6.03 -7.45 -4.02
C ILE A 181 6.83 -6.37 -3.31
N LEU A 182 7.82 -6.80 -2.53
CA LEU A 182 8.76 -5.90 -1.86
C LEU A 182 9.67 -5.22 -2.88
N ASP A 183 9.98 -3.95 -2.63
CA ASP A 183 10.86 -3.18 -3.49
C ASP A 183 12.27 -3.79 -3.50
N LYS A 184 12.75 -4.15 -4.69
CA LYS A 184 14.08 -4.76 -4.89
C LYS A 184 15.24 -3.81 -4.57
N ASP A 185 15.01 -2.51 -4.52
CA ASP A 185 16.02 -1.51 -4.20
C ASP A 185 16.17 -1.34 -2.69
N ILE A 186 15.25 -1.92 -1.90
CA ILE A 186 15.28 -1.96 -0.43
C ILE A 186 15.49 -3.40 0.07
N PHE A 187 14.85 -4.39 -0.56
CA PHE A 187 14.82 -5.79 -0.13
C PHE A 187 15.50 -6.76 -1.11
N PRO A 188 16.09 -7.89 -0.64
CA PRO A 188 16.29 -8.23 0.75
C PRO A 188 17.25 -7.25 1.43
N LEU A 189 17.16 -7.16 2.75
CA LEU A 189 18.11 -6.36 3.53
C LEU A 189 19.51 -6.98 3.42
N PRO A 190 20.59 -6.18 3.49
CA PRO A 190 21.95 -6.70 3.58
C PRO A 190 22.06 -7.73 4.72
N SER A 191 22.89 -8.76 4.55
CA SER A 191 23.13 -9.74 5.61
C SER A 191 23.69 -9.01 6.84
N SER A 192 23.22 -9.36 8.03
CA SER A 192 23.96 -9.02 9.24
C SER A 192 25.32 -9.70 9.11
N SER A 193 26.41 -8.95 9.11
CA SER A 193 27.75 -9.52 9.24
C SER A 193 27.75 -10.36 10.51
N TYR A 194 27.65 -11.68 10.38
CA TYR A 194 28.04 -12.55 11.47
C TYR A 194 29.52 -12.30 11.68
N ILE A 195 29.84 -11.88 12.91
CA ILE A 195 31.18 -11.96 13.49
C ILE A 195 31.78 -13.30 13.08
N SER A 196 32.84 -13.25 12.29
CA SER A 196 33.73 -14.39 12.12
C SER A 196 34.29 -14.73 13.49
N PHE A 197 33.81 -15.81 14.11
CA PHE A 197 34.54 -16.45 15.18
C PHE A 197 35.76 -17.09 14.51
N ASN A 198 36.91 -16.41 14.61
CA ASN A 198 38.21 -17.06 14.47
C ASN A 198 38.45 -17.99 15.67
#